data_AF-G2EEH7-F1
#
_entry.id   AF-G2EEH7-F1
#
_cell.length_a   1.000
_cell.length_b   1.000
_cell.length_c   1.000
_cell.angle_alpha   90.00
_cell.angle_beta   90.00
_cell.angle_gamma   90.00
#
_symmetry.space_group_name_H-M   'P 1'
#
loop_
_entity.id
_entity.type
_entity.pdbx_description
1 polymer ?
#
loop_
_entity_poly.entity_id
_entity_poly.type
_entity_poly.pdbx_seq_one_letter_code
_entity_poly.pdbx_strand_id
1 'polypeptide(L)' 'MNKGGFSWERLSGYSAAKAKVSRKIGIPLTKSGRDQKIGRIVSKGCLGMLAIMNLPILILFIMYFKTPI' A
#
# COMPACT_ATOMS: atom_id res chain seq x y z
N MET A 1 9.54 6.91 14.94
CA MET A 1 10.12 8.15 14.37
C MET A 1 11.06 7.77 13.24
N ASN A 2 10.65 7.99 11.98
CA ASN A 2 11.52 7.76 10.83
C ASN A 2 12.33 9.03 10.54
N LYS A 3 13.65 8.88 10.57
CA LYS A 3 14.64 9.93 10.32
C LYS A 3 14.40 10.53 8.93
N GLY A 4 14.04 11.81 8.89
CA GLY A 4 13.88 12.61 7.68
C GLY A 4 15.22 12.81 6.98
N GLY A 5 15.71 11.79 6.29
CA GLY A 5 16.86 11.90 5.40
C GLY A 5 16.54 12.86 4.26
N PHE A 6 17.33 13.93 4.14
CA PHE A 6 17.31 14.83 3.00
C PHE A 6 17.54 14.02 1.72
N SER A 7 16.56 14.02 0.82
CA SER A 7 16.68 13.42 -0.51
C SER A 7 16.84 14.52 -1.54
N TRP A 8 17.94 14.49 -2.28
CA TRP A 8 18.25 15.41 -3.39
C TRP A 8 17.16 15.42 -4.48
N GLU A 9 16.39 14.34 -4.58
CA GLU A 9 15.25 14.21 -5.50
C GLU A 9 14.01 15.01 -5.04
N ARG A 10 13.89 15.30 -3.73
CA ARG A 10 12.88 16.24 -3.21
C ARG A 10 13.31 17.69 -3.41
N LEU A 11 14.61 17.98 -3.26
CA LEU A 11 15.16 19.33 -3.38
C LEU A 11 15.13 19.85 -4.83
N SER A 12 15.38 18.97 -5.80
CA SER A 12 15.30 19.29 -7.24
C SER A 12 13.88 19.59 -7.74
N GLY A 13 12.85 19.51 -6.87
CA GLY A 13 11.48 19.91 -7.20
C GLY A 13 10.74 18.97 -8.16
N TYR A 14 11.38 17.91 -8.66
CA TYR A 14 10.78 16.92 -9.55
C TYR A 14 9.53 16.25 -8.95
N SER A 15 9.59 15.97 -7.64
CA SER A 15 8.46 15.43 -6.88
C SER A 15 7.29 16.43 -6.76
N ALA A 16 7.60 17.73 -6.60
CA ALA A 16 6.59 18.79 -6.53
C ALA A 16 5.95 19.07 -7.90
N ALA A 17 6.72 18.99 -8.99
CA ALA A 17 6.20 19.13 -10.35
C ALA A 17 5.20 18.03 -10.69
N LYS A 18 5.52 16.76 -10.40
CA LYS A 18 4.58 15.64 -10.57
C LYS A 18 3.32 15.80 -9.74
N ALA A 19 3.44 16.31 -8.51
CA ALA A 19 2.29 16.58 -7.65
C ALA A 19 1.40 17.70 -8.22
N LYS A 20 1.97 18.78 -8.76
CA LYS A 20 1.22 19.87 -9.40
C LYS A 20 0.47 19.39 -10.65
N VAL A 21 1.14 18.64 -11.52
CA VAL A 21 0.50 18.06 -12.72
C VAL A 21 -0.61 17.12 -12.32
N SER A 22 -0.35 16.20 -11.37
CA SER A 22 -1.34 15.25 -10.87
C SER A 22 -2.60 15.92 -10.29
N ARG A 23 -2.47 17.05 -9.59
CA ARG A 23 -3.60 17.85 -9.11
C ARG A 23 -4.38 18.52 -10.24
N LYS A 24 -3.70 18.91 -11.32
CA LYS A 24 -4.32 19.55 -12.49
C LYS A 24 -5.12 18.56 -13.33
N ILE A 25 -4.63 17.33 -13.47
CA ILE A 25 -5.28 16.28 -14.30
C ILE A 25 -6.19 15.33 -13.49
N GLY A 26 -6.15 15.38 -12.16
CA GLY A 26 -6.93 14.51 -11.26
C GLY A 26 -6.44 13.04 -11.16
N ILE A 27 -5.44 12.65 -11.97
CA ILE A 27 -4.89 11.28 -12.00
C ILE A 27 -3.59 11.25 -11.18
N PRO A 28 -3.44 10.32 -10.22
CA PRO A 28 -2.21 10.14 -9.45
C PRO A 28 -1.08 9.64 -10.35
N LEU A 29 -0.21 10.54 -10.80
CA LEU A 29 0.96 10.21 -11.63
C LEU A 29 2.13 9.65 -10.83
N THR A 30 2.13 9.82 -9.51
CA THR A 30 3.18 9.32 -8.64
C THR A 30 2.91 7.87 -8.26
N LYS A 31 3.97 7.05 -8.22
CA LYS A 31 3.91 5.66 -7.74
C LYS A 31 3.34 5.61 -6.32
N SER A 32 3.84 6.48 -5.44
CA SER A 32 3.34 6.64 -4.07
C SER A 32 1.86 7.04 -3.96
N GLY A 33 1.36 7.87 -4.88
CA GLY A 33 -0.06 8.25 -4.90
C GLY A 33 -0.97 7.09 -5.31
N ARG A 34 -0.51 6.24 -6.25
CA ARG A 34 -1.20 4.99 -6.62
C ARG A 34 -1.16 3.98 -5.49
N ASP A 35 -0.01 3.79 -4.86
CA ASP A 35 0.16 2.87 -3.72
C ASP A 35 -0.70 3.30 -2.52
N GLN A 36 -0.87 4.60 -2.28
CA GLN A 36 -1.77 5.09 -1.23
C GLN A 36 -3.25 4.93 -1.59
N LYS A 37 -3.62 5.04 -2.88
CA LYS A 37 -5.00 4.80 -3.34
C LYS A 37 -5.35 3.32 -3.25
N ILE A 38 -4.45 2.45 -3.73
CA ILE A 38 -4.57 0.99 -3.63
C ILE A 38 -4.54 0.57 -2.15
N GLY A 39 -3.61 1.11 -1.36
CA GLY A 39 -3.53 0.86 0.07
C GLY A 39 -4.80 1.29 0.82
N ARG A 40 -5.44 2.40 0.46
CA ARG A 40 -6.76 2.75 1.01
C ARG A 40 -7.86 1.80 0.58
N ILE A 41 -7.88 1.34 -0.68
CA ILE A 41 -8.85 0.36 -1.16
C ILE A 41 -8.66 -0.99 -0.47
N VAL A 42 -7.42 -1.41 -0.27
CA VAL A 42 -7.08 -2.68 0.37
C VAL A 42 -7.32 -2.58 1.88
N SER A 43 -6.82 -1.54 2.56
CA SER A 43 -6.92 -1.41 4.02
C SER A 43 -8.28 -0.91 4.53
N LYS A 44 -9.02 -0.11 3.75
CA LYS A 44 -10.39 0.35 4.13
C LYS A 44 -11.50 -0.38 3.37
N GLY A 45 -11.18 -1.16 2.34
CA GLY A 45 -12.16 -1.97 1.63
C GLY A 45 -12.41 -3.28 2.35
N CYS A 46 -13.62 -3.81 2.14
CA CYS A 46 -14.05 -5.12 2.66
C CYS A 46 -13.04 -6.23 2.36
N LEU A 47 -12.34 -6.15 1.23
CA LEU A 47 -11.38 -7.16 0.77
C LEU A 47 -10.17 -7.35 1.71
N GLY A 48 -9.60 -6.28 2.28
CA GLY A 48 -8.47 -6.42 3.21
C GLY A 48 -8.90 -6.95 4.57
N MET A 49 -10.09 -6.57 5.05
CA MET A 49 -10.68 -7.15 6.26
C MET A 49 -10.96 -8.64 6.07
N LEU A 50 -11.57 -9.03 4.95
CA LEU A 50 -11.83 -10.42 4.61
C LEU A 50 -10.54 -11.25 4.49
N ALA A 51 -9.48 -10.70 3.88
CA ALA A 51 -8.20 -11.37 3.77
C ALA A 51 -7.56 -11.60 5.15
N ILE A 52 -7.58 -10.61 6.05
CA ILE A 52 -7.06 -10.74 7.41
C ILE A 52 -7.88 -11.76 8.22
N MET A 53 -9.20 -11.78 8.05
CA MET A 53 -10.08 -12.71 8.76
C MET A 53 -9.92 -14.17 8.30
N ASN A 54 -9.68 -14.39 7.00
CA ASN A 54 -9.50 -15.73 6.43
C ASN A 54 -8.06 -16.26 6.55
N LEU A 55 -7.07 -15.39 6.75
CA LEU A 55 -5.67 -15.77 6.95
C LEU A 55 -5.46 -16.80 8.08
N PRO A 56 -5.99 -16.61 9.30
CA PRO A 56 -5.79 -17.58 10.40
C PRO A 56 -6.49 -18.91 10.14
N ILE A 57 -7.66 -18.90 9.48
CA ILE A 57 -8.42 -20.10 9.14
C ILE A 57 -7.63 -20.95 8.14
N LEU A 58 -7.02 -20.32 7.13
CA LEU A 58 -6.17 -20.99 6.16
C LEU A 58 -4.91 -21.58 6.81
N ILE A 59 -4.28 -20.86 7.74
CA ILE A 59 -3.11 -21.34 8.48
C ILE A 59 -3.46 -22.58 9.31
N LEU A 60 -4.61 -22.57 10.00
CA LEU A 60 -5.09 -23.73 10.75
C LEU A 60 -5.43 -24.91 9.84
N PHE A 61 -6.04 -24.66 8.68
CA PHE A 61 -6.35 -25.70 7.69
C PHE A 61 -5.06 -26.36 7.16
N ILE A 62 -4.04 -25.56 6.83
CA ILE A 62 -2.73 -26.07 6.41
C ILE A 62 -2.07 -26.83 7.55
N MET A 63 -2.11 -26.34 8.80
CA MET A 63 -1.57 -27.07 9.95
C MET A 63 -2.26 -28.42 10.13
N TYR A 64 -3.59 -28.47 10.06
CA TYR A 64 -4.38 -29.70 10.17
C TYR A 64 -4.00 -30.73 9.10
N PHE A 65 -3.82 -30.30 7.85
CA PHE A 65 -3.41 -31.18 6.76
C PHE A 65 -1.93 -31.59 6.84
N LYS A 66 -1.09 -30.77 7.48
CA LYS A 66 0.35 -30.95 7.61
C LYS A 66 0.74 -31.75 8.85
N THR A 67 -0.19 -32.02 9.77
CA THR A 67 -0.06 -33.02 10.84
C THR A 67 -0.54 -34.38 10.33
N PRO A 68 0.31 -35.21 9.69
CA PRO A 68 0.03 -36.63 9.60
C PRO A 68 0.11 -37.19 11.03
N ILE A 69 -1.00 -37.78 11.48
CA ILE A 69 -1.01 -38.72 12.61
C ILE A 69 -0.05 -39.86 12.31
#